data_AF-A0A8K0IMF2-F1
#
_entry.id   AF-A0A8K0IMF2-F1
#
_cell.length_a   1.000
_cell.length_b   1.000
_cell.length_c   1.000
_cell.angle_alpha   90.00
_cell.angle_beta   90.00
_cell.angle_gamma   90.00
#
_symmetry.space_group_name_H-M   'P 1'
#
loop_
_entity.id
_entity.type
_entity.pdbx_description
1 polymer ?
#
loop_
_entity_poly.entity_id
_entity_poly.type
_entity_poly.pdbx_seq_one_letter_code
_entity_poly.pdbx_strand_id
1 'polypeptide(L)'
;MAKLSVPLTRHSGFHQYDVYSDLLGLLTAHPVVPLVTLHPLDVVQPVFPGTPSRAAALCHLFDGPIWLDSTAIFQQSICYDADHLWTISISWGFVVQMVRGVMSPREMEMPMRTFLNWYHYADYTAYPFNTRHMARSPCQRPFVYHLSSARYDATRCTTITVYERHHEVHLACHWKMDDLSAFVDCIVVSKKPDPSL
;
A
#
# COMPACT_ATOMS: atom_id res chain seq x y z
N MET A 1 -5.42 -19.09 26.27
CA MET A 1 -6.73 -19.17 25.59
C MET A 1 -7.25 -20.60 25.45
N ALA A 2 -6.46 -21.56 24.94
CA ALA A 2 -6.90 -22.97 24.80
C ALA A 2 -7.35 -23.66 26.13
N LYS A 3 -6.85 -23.22 27.29
CA LYS A 3 -7.23 -23.75 28.61
C LYS A 3 -8.59 -23.28 29.14
N LEU A 4 -9.18 -22.22 28.56
CA LEU A 4 -10.45 -21.64 29.03
C LEU A 4 -11.62 -21.95 28.08
N SER A 5 -11.43 -22.81 27.07
CA SER A 5 -12.43 -23.15 26.05
C SER A 5 -13.05 -21.95 25.32
N VAL A 6 -12.38 -20.78 25.34
CA VAL A 6 -12.81 -19.59 24.60
C VAL A 6 -12.17 -19.62 23.20
N PRO A 7 -12.96 -19.58 22.11
CA PRO A 7 -12.44 -19.57 20.75
C PRO A 7 -11.73 -18.24 20.45
N LEU A 8 -10.67 -18.30 19.65
CA LEU A 8 -9.99 -17.12 19.11
C LEU A 8 -10.69 -16.67 17.83
N THR A 9 -11.26 -15.47 17.83
CA THR A 9 -11.72 -14.80 16.60
C THR A 9 -10.57 -14.00 16.00
N ARG A 10 -10.22 -14.29 14.74
CA ARG A 10 -9.20 -13.53 14.00
C ARG A 10 -9.88 -12.45 13.17
N HIS A 11 -9.35 -11.23 13.26
CA HIS A 11 -9.82 -10.09 12.48
C HIS A 11 -8.65 -9.52 11.66
N SER A 12 -8.77 -9.53 10.34
CA SER A 12 -7.69 -9.12 9.43
C SER A 12 -7.39 -7.61 9.42
N GLY A 13 -8.21 -6.80 10.11
CA GLY A 13 -7.97 -5.37 10.28
C GLY A 13 -7.18 -5.01 11.55
N PHE A 14 -6.95 -5.98 12.45
CA PHE A 14 -6.11 -5.77 13.62
C PHE A 14 -4.68 -6.12 13.30
N HIS A 15 -3.81 -5.11 13.33
CA HIS A 15 -2.40 -5.29 13.07
C HIS A 15 -1.55 -4.93 14.26
N GLN A 16 -0.91 -5.95 14.81
CA GLN A 16 0.19 -5.85 15.75
C GLN A 16 1.43 -6.41 15.04
N TYR A 17 2.14 -5.56 14.32
CA TYR A 17 3.29 -5.95 13.52
C TYR A 17 4.58 -5.75 14.30
N ASP A 18 5.22 -6.84 14.71
CA ASP A 18 6.57 -6.80 15.27
C ASP A 18 7.61 -6.66 14.14
N VAL A 19 7.54 -5.54 13.41
CA VAL A 19 8.40 -5.24 12.25
C VAL A 19 9.04 -3.86 12.40
N TYR A 20 10.18 -3.69 11.72
CA TYR A 20 10.93 -2.43 11.66
C TYR A 20 10.99 -1.89 10.23
N SER A 21 11.44 -0.64 10.09
CA SER A 21 11.71 0.01 8.80
C SER A 21 10.43 0.37 8.02
N ASP A 22 10.37 0.09 6.72
CA ASP A 22 9.36 0.61 5.80
C ASP A 22 8.13 -0.31 5.69
N LEU A 23 6.96 0.21 6.08
CA LEU A 23 5.67 -0.48 6.05
C LEU A 23 5.02 -0.53 4.66
N LEU A 24 5.62 0.08 3.62
CA LEU A 24 5.06 0.19 2.28
C LEU A 24 4.47 -1.14 1.77
N GLY A 25 5.28 -2.21 1.75
CA GLY A 25 4.86 -3.50 1.19
C GLY A 25 3.75 -4.18 1.99
N LEU A 26 3.57 -3.82 3.26
CA LEU A 26 2.58 -4.39 4.16
C LEU A 26 1.26 -3.62 4.11
N LEU A 27 1.31 -2.29 4.09
CA LEU A 27 0.10 -1.46 3.96
C LEU A 27 -0.47 -1.51 2.54
N THR A 28 0.39 -1.63 1.52
CA THR A 28 -0.07 -1.73 0.12
C THR A 28 -0.79 -3.05 -0.20
N ALA A 29 -0.51 -4.10 0.57
CA ALA A 29 -1.14 -5.41 0.46
C ALA A 29 -2.26 -5.62 1.50
N HIS A 30 -2.76 -4.53 2.11
CA HIS A 30 -3.81 -4.64 3.11
C HIS A 30 -5.11 -5.15 2.45
N PRO A 31 -5.77 -6.18 3.02
CA PRO A 31 -6.97 -6.77 2.43
C PRO A 31 -8.15 -5.78 2.40
N VAL A 32 -9.19 -6.13 1.65
CA VAL A 32 -10.44 -5.36 1.54
C VAL A 32 -11.30 -5.54 2.81
N VAL A 33 -10.78 -5.04 3.93
CA VAL A 33 -11.43 -4.96 5.24
C VAL A 33 -11.07 -3.62 5.88
N PRO A 34 -11.87 -3.08 6.81
CA PRO A 34 -11.48 -1.89 7.55
C PRO A 34 -10.21 -2.11 8.36
N LEU A 35 -9.26 -1.18 8.29
CA LEU A 35 -8.14 -1.10 9.21
C LEU A 35 -8.68 -0.72 10.59
N VAL A 36 -8.39 -1.52 11.61
CA VAL A 36 -8.86 -1.30 12.99
C VAL A 36 -7.73 -0.78 13.88
N THR A 37 -6.58 -1.44 13.86
CA THR A 37 -5.41 -1.02 14.64
C THR A 37 -4.13 -1.22 13.84
N LEU A 38 -3.16 -0.32 14.04
CA LEU A 38 -1.81 -0.43 13.51
C LEU A 38 -0.81 -0.11 14.63
N HIS A 39 -0.11 -1.14 15.11
CA HIS A 39 0.85 -1.02 16.21
C HIS A 39 2.05 -1.94 16.01
N PRO A 40 3.26 -1.56 16.46
CA PRO A 40 3.66 -0.24 16.93
C PRO A 40 4.10 0.67 15.78
N LEU A 41 4.07 1.99 15.99
CA LEU A 41 4.45 3.00 14.98
C LEU A 41 5.74 3.77 15.32
N ASP A 42 6.28 3.60 16.52
CA ASP A 42 7.47 4.29 17.02
C ASP A 42 8.77 3.76 16.40
N VAL A 43 8.79 2.49 15.97
CA VAL A 43 9.97 1.80 15.43
C VAL A 43 10.01 1.67 13.90
N VAL A 44 8.98 2.15 13.20
CA VAL A 44 8.89 2.12 11.73
C VAL A 44 9.22 3.47 11.10
N GLN A 45 9.46 3.53 9.80
CA GLN A 45 9.61 4.79 9.07
C GLN A 45 8.26 5.50 8.93
N PRO A 46 8.23 6.84 8.74
CA PRO A 46 7.00 7.53 8.37
C PRO A 46 6.38 6.91 7.11
N VAL A 47 5.06 6.72 7.11
CA VAL A 47 4.34 6.08 5.99
C VAL A 47 4.46 6.87 4.69
N PHE A 48 4.61 8.20 4.76
CA PHE A 48 4.88 9.04 3.59
C PHE A 48 6.33 9.51 3.59
N PRO A 49 7.08 9.29 2.49
CA PRO A 49 8.43 9.81 2.37
C PRO A 49 8.42 11.35 2.35
N GLY A 50 9.50 11.96 2.83
CA GLY A 50 9.65 13.43 2.84
C GLY A 50 8.81 14.18 3.88
N THR A 51 8.00 13.49 4.68
CA THR A 51 7.30 14.11 5.81
C THR A 51 8.26 14.40 6.98
N PRO A 52 8.07 15.50 7.74
CA PRO A 52 9.01 15.91 8.78
C PRO A 52 9.01 14.99 10.02
N SER A 53 7.93 14.22 10.23
CA SER A 53 7.83 13.27 11.34
C SER A 53 6.77 12.21 11.07
N ARG A 54 6.82 11.11 11.84
CA ARG A 54 5.78 10.06 11.85
C ARG A 54 4.40 10.64 12.15
N ALA A 55 4.32 11.54 13.12
CA ALA A 55 3.08 12.20 13.49
C ALA A 55 2.52 13.03 12.33
N ALA A 56 3.37 13.78 11.62
CA ALA A 56 2.94 14.54 10.45
C ALA A 56 2.42 13.64 9.32
N ALA A 57 3.06 12.49 9.08
CA ALA A 57 2.57 11.51 8.11
C ALA A 57 1.20 10.93 8.50
N LEU A 58 0.97 10.69 9.80
CA LEU A 58 -0.34 10.24 10.30
C LEU A 58 -1.39 11.35 10.17
N CYS A 59 -1.07 12.60 10.53
CA CYS A 59 -1.97 13.73 10.32
C CYS A 59 -2.41 13.83 8.85
N HIS A 60 -1.49 13.64 7.90
CA HIS A 60 -1.84 13.62 6.47
C HIS A 60 -2.87 12.53 6.09
N LEU A 61 -2.84 11.35 6.72
CA LEU A 61 -3.88 10.34 6.55
C LEU A 61 -5.21 10.76 7.20
N PHE A 62 -5.15 11.30 8.42
CA PHE A 62 -6.33 11.69 9.19
C PHE A 62 -7.08 12.87 8.57
N ASP A 63 -6.36 13.90 8.14
CA ASP A 63 -6.92 15.15 7.59
C ASP A 63 -7.47 14.96 6.16
N GLY A 64 -7.09 13.88 5.48
CA GLY A 64 -7.47 13.59 4.10
C GLY A 64 -8.32 12.33 3.96
N PRO A 65 -7.73 11.18 3.56
CA PRO A 65 -8.47 9.99 3.19
C PRO A 65 -9.29 9.39 4.36
N ILE A 66 -8.78 9.39 5.59
CA ILE A 66 -9.53 8.85 6.74
C ILE A 66 -10.75 9.72 7.07
N TRP A 67 -10.62 11.05 6.96
CA TRP A 67 -11.76 11.96 7.11
C TRP A 67 -12.84 11.71 6.05
N LEU A 68 -12.43 11.36 4.84
CA LEU A 68 -13.33 11.13 3.71
C LEU A 68 -13.99 9.74 3.74
N ASP A 69 -13.22 8.71 4.11
CA ASP A 69 -13.68 7.32 4.26
C ASP A 69 -12.65 6.51 5.08
N SER A 70 -12.90 6.43 6.38
CA SER A 70 -12.01 5.73 7.31
C SER A 70 -11.97 4.21 7.08
N THR A 71 -13.02 3.62 6.50
CA THR A 71 -13.09 2.16 6.30
C THR A 71 -12.27 1.69 5.12
N ALA A 72 -12.02 2.57 4.16
CA ALA A 72 -11.34 2.25 2.92
C ALA A 72 -9.83 2.43 2.95
N ILE A 73 -9.30 3.03 4.02
CA ILE A 73 -7.86 3.32 4.12
C ILE A 73 -7.04 2.04 3.94
N PHE A 74 -6.01 2.13 3.11
CA PHE A 74 -5.10 1.05 2.73
C PHE A 74 -5.69 -0.13 1.94
N GLN A 75 -7.02 -0.24 1.81
CA GLN A 75 -7.63 -1.36 1.09
C GLN A 75 -7.08 -1.48 -0.33
N GLN A 76 -6.64 -2.69 -0.67
CA GLN A 76 -6.03 -2.98 -1.95
C GLN A 76 -7.08 -3.25 -3.03
N SER A 77 -6.88 -2.65 -4.21
CA SER A 77 -7.58 -2.98 -5.45
C SER A 77 -6.55 -3.24 -6.54
N ILE A 78 -6.71 -4.30 -7.31
CA ILE A 78 -5.76 -4.71 -8.35
C ILE A 78 -6.43 -4.59 -9.71
N CYS A 79 -5.79 -3.87 -10.63
CA CYS A 79 -6.23 -3.63 -11.99
C CYS A 79 -5.11 -3.99 -12.97
N TYR A 80 -5.49 -4.25 -14.22
CA TYR A 80 -4.55 -4.60 -15.28
C TYR A 80 -4.77 -3.71 -16.50
N ASP A 81 -3.68 -3.21 -17.05
CA ASP A 81 -3.66 -2.59 -18.37
C ASP A 81 -3.26 -3.65 -19.40
N ALA A 82 -4.22 -4.03 -20.25
CA ALA A 82 -4.01 -5.08 -21.25
C ALA A 82 -3.12 -4.63 -22.41
N ASP A 83 -3.16 -3.35 -22.78
CA ASP A 83 -2.45 -2.81 -23.94
C ASP A 83 -0.95 -2.70 -23.64
N HIS A 84 -0.62 -2.22 -22.44
CA HIS A 84 0.76 -2.03 -22.01
C HIS A 84 1.31 -3.20 -21.17
N LEU A 85 0.46 -4.18 -20.85
CA LEU A 85 0.76 -5.30 -19.96
C LEU A 85 1.30 -4.84 -18.60
N TRP A 86 0.55 -3.98 -17.93
CA TRP A 86 0.90 -3.48 -16.59
C TRP A 86 -0.05 -3.99 -15.52
N THR A 87 0.48 -4.22 -14.33
CA THR A 87 -0.31 -4.46 -13.12
C THR A 87 -0.34 -3.19 -12.29
N ILE A 88 -1.53 -2.76 -11.89
CA ILE A 88 -1.78 -1.56 -11.09
C ILE A 88 -2.40 -2.01 -9.77
N SER A 89 -1.72 -1.76 -8.66
CA SER A 89 -2.23 -2.04 -7.31
C SER A 89 -2.47 -0.74 -6.57
N ILE A 90 -3.72 -0.47 -6.23
CA ILE A 90 -4.17 0.74 -5.55
C ILE A 90 -4.41 0.39 -4.09
N SER A 91 -3.62 0.96 -3.19
CA SER A 91 -3.88 0.99 -1.75
C SER A 91 -4.50 2.35 -1.43
N TRP A 92 -5.82 2.37 -1.31
CA TRP A 92 -6.58 3.62 -1.34
C TRP A 92 -6.22 4.54 -0.15
N GLY A 93 -6.02 5.83 -0.44
CA GLY A 93 -5.60 6.82 0.55
C GLY A 93 -4.12 6.72 0.95
N PHE A 94 -3.33 5.89 0.27
CA PHE A 94 -1.93 5.69 0.59
C PHE A 94 -1.01 5.72 -0.63
N VAL A 95 -1.05 4.66 -1.44
CA VAL A 95 -0.09 4.42 -2.51
C VAL A 95 -0.74 3.71 -3.69
N VAL A 96 -0.35 4.08 -4.90
CA VAL A 96 -0.55 3.26 -6.11
C VAL A 96 0.80 2.69 -6.56
N GLN A 97 0.85 1.38 -6.78
CA GLN A 97 1.99 0.67 -7.33
C GLN A 97 1.70 0.25 -8.77
N MET A 98 2.56 0.64 -9.70
CA MET A 98 2.51 0.14 -11.08
C MET A 98 3.70 -0.78 -11.35
N VAL A 99 3.44 -1.97 -11.87
CA VAL A 99 4.46 -2.97 -12.17
C VAL A 99 4.37 -3.38 -13.63
N ARG A 100 5.52 -3.53 -14.28
CA ARG A 100 5.58 -4.09 -15.63
C ARG A 100 5.28 -5.59 -15.59
N GLY A 101 4.46 -6.03 -16.54
CA GLY A 101 3.99 -7.40 -16.63
C GLY A 101 2.69 -7.63 -15.84
N VAL A 102 2.12 -8.81 -16.05
CA VAL A 102 0.91 -9.27 -15.38
C VAL A 102 1.30 -10.10 -14.16
N MET A 103 1.15 -9.53 -12.96
CA MET A 103 1.35 -10.23 -11.68
C MET A 103 0.02 -10.81 -11.22
N SER A 104 0.03 -12.03 -10.66
CA SER A 104 -1.23 -12.63 -10.17
C SER A 104 -1.77 -11.88 -8.94
N PRO A 105 -3.09 -11.87 -8.70
CA PRO A 105 -3.66 -11.28 -7.49
C PRO A 105 -3.03 -11.86 -6.21
N ARG A 106 -2.83 -13.19 -6.19
CA ARG A 106 -2.15 -13.89 -5.08
C ARG A 106 -0.76 -13.35 -4.81
N GLU A 107 -0.02 -12.93 -5.84
CA GLU A 107 1.30 -12.34 -5.66
C GLU A 107 1.21 -10.89 -5.18
N MET A 108 0.27 -10.11 -5.69
CA MET A 108 0.07 -8.71 -5.28
C MET A 108 -0.48 -8.57 -3.85
N GLU A 109 -1.30 -9.53 -3.40
CA GLU A 109 -1.83 -9.63 -2.04
C GLU A 109 -0.78 -10.13 -1.03
N MET A 110 0.35 -10.66 -1.49
CA MET A 110 1.47 -11.01 -0.61
C MET A 110 2.33 -9.77 -0.33
N PRO A 111 2.50 -9.36 0.95
CA PRO A 111 3.33 -8.23 1.30
C PRO A 111 4.76 -8.33 0.76
N MET A 112 5.20 -7.29 0.04
CA MET A 112 6.60 -7.18 -0.37
C MET A 112 7.47 -6.86 0.86
N ARG A 113 8.60 -7.55 1.03
CA ARG A 113 9.55 -7.22 2.13
C ARG A 113 10.24 -5.88 1.90
N THR A 114 9.60 -4.82 2.36
CA THR A 114 10.17 -3.47 2.58
C THR A 114 10.57 -3.26 4.04
N PHE A 115 10.09 -4.13 4.92
CA PHE A 115 10.30 -4.12 6.37
C PHE A 115 11.28 -5.21 6.81
N LEU A 116 11.77 -5.08 8.04
CA LEU A 116 12.61 -6.07 8.74
C LEU A 116 11.79 -6.75 9.83
N ASN A 117 12.16 -7.98 10.20
CA ASN A 117 11.56 -8.66 11.34
C ASN A 117 12.00 -8.03 12.68
N TRP A 118 11.41 -8.46 13.79
CA TRP A 118 11.70 -7.94 15.12
C TRP A 118 13.18 -8.07 15.55
N TYR A 119 13.92 -8.98 14.93
CA TYR A 119 15.36 -9.18 15.15
C TYR A 119 16.24 -8.32 14.22
N HIS A 120 15.63 -7.39 13.46
CA HIS A 120 16.28 -6.47 12.52
C HIS A 120 16.92 -7.20 11.33
N TYR A 121 16.44 -8.40 11.00
CA TYR A 121 16.88 -9.16 9.82
C TYR A 121 15.84 -9.13 8.71
N ALA A 122 16.31 -9.17 7.47
CA ALA A 122 15.47 -9.26 6.26
C ALA A 122 15.15 -10.72 5.87
N ASP A 123 15.11 -11.64 6.84
CA ASP A 123 14.67 -13.02 6.59
C ASP A 123 13.14 -13.11 6.49
N TYR A 124 12.64 -14.21 5.92
CA TYR A 124 11.20 -14.45 5.76
C TYR A 124 10.64 -15.40 6.83
N THR A 125 11.49 -15.99 7.66
CA THR A 125 11.13 -17.08 8.60
C THR A 125 10.56 -16.57 9.91
N ALA A 126 10.79 -15.30 10.24
CA ALA A 126 10.38 -14.70 11.51
C ALA A 126 9.11 -13.83 11.41
N TYR A 127 8.28 -14.00 10.37
CA TYR A 127 6.98 -13.33 10.26
C TYR A 127 5.82 -14.30 10.55
N PRO A 128 4.73 -13.84 11.19
CA PRO A 128 3.52 -14.64 11.38
C PRO A 128 2.66 -14.75 10.11
N PHE A 129 3.11 -14.20 8.98
CA PHE A 129 2.42 -14.17 7.69
C PHE A 129 3.39 -14.37 6.52
N ASN A 130 2.86 -14.77 5.37
CA ASN A 130 3.66 -14.96 4.16
C ASN A 130 4.09 -13.61 3.58
N THR A 131 5.33 -13.52 3.13
CA THR A 131 5.87 -12.35 2.45
C THR A 131 6.47 -12.76 1.11
N ARG A 132 6.49 -11.83 0.15
CA ARG A 132 7.23 -12.00 -1.10
C ARG A 132 8.54 -11.21 -1.08
N HIS A 133 9.50 -11.69 -1.87
CA HIS A 133 10.75 -10.98 -2.07
C HIS A 133 10.50 -9.66 -2.81
N MET A 134 11.32 -8.65 -2.50
CA MET A 134 11.44 -7.49 -3.38
C MET A 134 11.97 -7.95 -4.74
N ALA A 135 11.42 -7.38 -5.81
CA ALA A 135 11.83 -7.71 -7.18
C ALA A 135 13.34 -7.52 -7.36
N ARG A 136 14.04 -8.59 -7.75
CA ARG A 136 15.49 -8.54 -8.03
C ARG A 136 15.79 -7.90 -9.38
N SER A 137 14.90 -8.11 -10.34
CA SER A 137 15.00 -7.50 -11.67
C SER A 137 14.60 -6.03 -11.59
N PRO A 138 15.44 -5.09 -12.09
CA PRO A 138 15.07 -3.68 -12.23
C PRO A 138 13.73 -3.47 -12.95
N CYS A 139 13.42 -4.33 -13.93
CA CYS A 139 12.21 -4.24 -14.74
C CYS A 139 10.92 -4.52 -13.96
N GLN A 140 11.01 -5.39 -12.94
CA GLN A 140 9.87 -5.77 -12.09
C GLN A 140 9.76 -4.90 -10.83
N ARG A 141 10.66 -3.93 -10.64
CA ARG A 141 10.57 -2.99 -9.52
C ARG A 141 9.33 -2.10 -9.72
N PRO A 142 8.41 -2.03 -8.74
CA PRO A 142 7.21 -1.21 -8.85
C PRO A 142 7.56 0.28 -8.92
N PHE A 143 6.85 1.03 -9.76
CA PHE A 143 6.76 2.48 -9.64
C PHE A 143 5.75 2.82 -8.56
N VAL A 144 6.16 3.64 -7.61
CA VAL A 144 5.38 3.98 -6.42
C VAL A 144 4.90 5.41 -6.51
N TYR A 145 3.60 5.61 -6.38
CA TYR A 145 2.94 6.92 -6.37
C TYR A 145 2.30 7.11 -5.00
N HIS A 146 2.74 8.10 -4.23
CA HIS A 146 2.17 8.39 -2.91
C HIS A 146 1.00 9.34 -3.03
N LEU A 147 0.04 9.21 -2.12
CA LEU A 147 -1.04 10.18 -1.98
C LEU A 147 -0.45 11.58 -1.81
N SER A 148 -0.89 12.50 -2.67
CA SER A 148 -0.56 13.92 -2.63
C SER A 148 -1.75 14.74 -2.12
N SER A 149 -2.96 14.40 -2.54
CA SER A 149 -4.18 15.06 -2.03
C SER A 149 -5.41 14.17 -2.09
N ALA A 150 -6.38 14.45 -1.22
CA ALA A 150 -7.69 13.81 -1.17
C ALA A 150 -8.77 14.86 -0.97
N ARG A 151 -9.86 14.78 -1.74
CA ARG A 151 -10.99 15.71 -1.63
C ARG A 151 -12.31 15.07 -2.03
N TYR A 152 -13.41 15.60 -1.52
CA TYR A 152 -14.75 15.25 -1.98
C TYR A 152 -15.15 16.13 -3.17
N ASP A 153 -15.67 15.52 -4.23
CA ASP A 153 -16.29 16.20 -5.37
C ASP A 153 -17.82 16.08 -5.27
N ALA A 154 -18.44 17.17 -4.82
CA ALA A 154 -19.88 17.25 -4.64
C ALA A 154 -20.67 17.17 -5.96
N THR A 155 -20.06 17.54 -7.09
CA THR A 155 -20.75 17.52 -8.39
C THR A 155 -20.95 16.10 -8.91
N ARG A 156 -19.97 15.22 -8.63
CA ARG A 156 -19.97 13.82 -9.06
C ARG A 156 -20.40 12.88 -7.94
N CYS A 157 -20.57 13.38 -6.72
CA CYS A 157 -20.78 12.60 -5.50
C CYS A 157 -19.69 11.50 -5.36
N THR A 158 -18.43 11.90 -5.53
CA THR A 158 -17.27 10.99 -5.46
C THR A 158 -16.13 11.60 -4.67
N THR A 159 -15.38 10.75 -3.97
CA THR A 159 -14.07 11.10 -3.45
C THR A 159 -13.02 11.01 -4.55
N ILE A 160 -12.14 12.00 -4.64
CA ILE A 160 -11.03 12.07 -5.58
C ILE A 160 -9.73 12.07 -4.78
N THR A 161 -8.86 11.12 -5.09
CA THR A 161 -7.51 11.01 -4.53
C THR A 161 -6.49 11.11 -5.65
N VAL A 162 -5.43 11.89 -5.42
CA VAL A 162 -4.38 12.17 -6.39
C VAL A 162 -3.07 11.61 -5.84
N TYR A 163 -2.36 10.85 -6.66
CA TYR A 163 -1.10 10.20 -6.31
C TYR A 163 0.00 10.67 -7.24
N GLU A 164 1.09 11.17 -6.65
CA GLU A 164 2.23 11.71 -7.38
C GLU A 164 3.42 10.76 -7.25
N ARG A 165 4.24 10.73 -8.30
CA ARG A 165 5.36 9.81 -8.37
C ARG A 165 6.40 10.10 -7.29
N HIS A 166 6.80 9.07 -6.57
CA HIS A 166 8.04 9.13 -5.80
C HIS A 166 9.23 8.97 -6.74
N HIS A 167 10.06 10.01 -6.87
CA HIS A 167 11.24 9.95 -7.72
C HIS A 167 12.35 9.10 -7.07
N GLU A 168 12.21 7.78 -7.17
CA GLU A 168 13.30 6.84 -6.90
C GLU A 168 14.17 6.63 -8.14
N VAL A 169 15.46 6.40 -7.92
CA VAL A 169 16.37 5.99 -8.99
C VAL A 169 16.03 4.56 -9.39
N HIS A 170 15.31 4.42 -10.49
CA HIS A 170 15.11 3.13 -11.14
C HIS A 170 16.32 2.79 -12.00
N LEU A 171 16.89 1.60 -11.76
CA LEU A 171 17.89 1.03 -12.65
C LEU A 171 17.26 0.77 -14.03
N ALA A 172 18.08 0.89 -15.08
CA ALA A 172 17.62 0.69 -16.44
C ALA A 172 16.98 -0.70 -16.62
N CYS A 173 15.81 -0.72 -17.23
CA CYS A 173 15.12 -1.95 -17.60
C CYS A 173 15.44 -2.32 -19.06
N HIS A 174 15.83 -3.58 -19.29
CA HIS A 174 16.16 -4.09 -20.63
C HIS A 174 14.99 -4.82 -21.32
N TRP A 175 13.82 -4.90 -20.68
CA TRP A 175 12.64 -5.48 -21.33
C TRP A 175 12.14 -4.57 -22.44
N LYS A 176 11.71 -5.18 -23.56
CA LYS A 176 11.05 -4.47 -24.65
C LYS A 176 9.60 -4.16 -24.25
N MET A 177 9.43 -3.21 -23.35
CA MET A 177 8.15 -2.73 -22.86
C MET A 177 8.22 -1.23 -22.66
N ASP A 178 7.06 -0.58 -22.72
CA ASP A 178 6.94 0.84 -22.47
C ASP A 178 7.45 1.20 -21.07
N ASP A 179 8.18 2.31 -21.01
CA ASP A 179 8.65 2.83 -19.74
C ASP A 179 7.54 3.63 -19.07
N LEU A 180 6.86 3.01 -18.09
CA LEU A 180 5.91 3.65 -17.18
C LEU A 180 6.36 5.04 -16.71
N SER A 181 7.66 5.24 -16.49
CA SER A 181 8.21 6.50 -16.03
C SER A 181 8.09 7.64 -17.05
N ALA A 182 7.99 7.33 -18.33
CA ALA A 182 7.81 8.31 -19.40
C ALA A 182 6.34 8.68 -19.65
N PHE A 183 5.38 7.89 -19.15
CA PHE A 183 3.97 8.01 -19.55
C PHE A 183 3.04 8.49 -18.42
N VAL A 184 3.34 8.21 -17.15
CA VAL A 184 2.38 8.42 -16.05
C VAL A 184 2.98 9.24 -14.92
N ASP A 185 2.83 10.56 -14.92
CA ASP A 185 3.39 11.38 -13.82
C ASP A 185 2.50 11.41 -12.58
N CYS A 186 1.19 11.27 -12.77
CA CYS A 186 0.18 11.39 -11.73
C CYS A 186 -0.96 10.40 -11.97
N ILE A 187 -1.52 9.86 -10.90
CA ILE A 187 -2.66 8.94 -10.94
C ILE A 187 -3.82 9.58 -10.17
N VAL A 188 -5.01 9.57 -10.76
CA VAL A 188 -6.23 10.07 -10.14
C VAL A 188 -7.20 8.91 -9.94
N VAL A 189 -7.57 8.64 -8.70
CA VAL A 189 -8.56 7.62 -8.35
C VAL A 189 -9.84 8.30 -7.89
N SER A 190 -10.93 8.03 -8.61
CA SER A 190 -12.28 8.45 -8.24
C SER A 190 -13.04 7.27 -7.65
N LYS A 191 -13.63 7.48 -6.48
CA LYS A 191 -14.35 6.46 -5.71
C LYS A 191 -15.70 7.03 -5.28
N LYS A 192 -16.79 6.26 -5.42
CA LYS A 192 -18.06 6.62 -4.79
C LYS A 192 -17.97 6.37 -3.28
N PRO A 193 -18.55 7.24 -2.43
CA PRO A 193 -18.71 6.95 -1.02
C PRO A 193 -19.45 5.63 -0.84
N ASP A 194 -19.08 4.86 0.19
CA ASP A 194 -19.85 3.67 0.55
C ASP A 194 -21.23 4.13 1.05
N PRO A 195 -22.34 3.66 0.45
CA PRO A 195 -23.69 4.05 0.87
C PRO A 195 -24.08 3.50 2.25
N SER A 196 -23.27 2.62 2.84
CA SER A 196 -23.51 2.00 4.16
C SER A 196 -22.73 2.64 5.31
N LEU A 197 -22.03 3.75 5.06
CA LEU A 197 -21.38 4.61 6.06
C LEU A 197 -22.30 5.73 6.56
#